data_AF-A0A939ZVG7-F1
#
_entry.id   AF-A0A939ZVG7-F1
#
_cell.length_a   1.000
_cell.length_b   1.000
_cell.length_c   1.000
_cell.angle_alpha   90.00
_cell.angle_beta   90.00
_cell.angle_gamma   90.00
#
_symmetry.space_group_name_H-M   'P 1'
#
loop_
_entity.id
_entity.type
_entity.pdbx_description
1 polymer ?
#
loop_
_entity_poly.entity_id
_entity_poly.type
_entity_poly.pdbx_seq_one_letter_code
_entity_poly.pdbx_strand_id
1 'polypeptide(L)'
;MKDETKEKATKIWNDIKAGLKTGFDATKKGLSKAGSTIQTYSDLGVVQLEKKQFESKLKKAYASLGEFAVSKLTAKNAAPLTASDPEVAELLKDISNYSKEVAKRDKILKA
;
A
#
# COMPACT_ATOMS: atom_id res chain seq x y z
N MET A 1 29.34 -37.39 48.18
CA MET A 1 30.13 -36.36 47.46
C MET A 1 30.12 -36.49 45.93
N LYS A 2 29.97 -37.69 45.33
CA LYS A 2 29.94 -37.86 43.86
C LYS A 2 28.60 -37.52 43.17
N ASP A 3 27.49 -37.49 43.91
CA ASP A 3 26.16 -37.20 43.34
C ASP A 3 25.88 -35.71 43.13
N GLU A 4 26.25 -34.85 44.08
CA GLU A 4 26.07 -33.39 43.94
C GLU A 4 26.84 -32.79 42.75
N THR A 5 27.96 -33.41 42.35
CA THR A 5 28.79 -32.93 41.24
C THR A 5 28.15 -33.24 39.88
N LYS A 6 27.47 -34.39 39.76
CA LYS A 6 26.73 -34.76 38.55
C LYS A 6 25.47 -33.94 38.38
N GLU A 7 24.77 -33.66 39.48
CA GLU A 7 23.55 -32.84 39.47
C GLU A 7 23.87 -31.39 39.05
N LYS A 8 24.93 -30.79 39.62
CA LYS A 8 25.41 -29.45 39.24
C LYS A 8 25.85 -29.38 37.78
N ALA A 9 26.55 -30.40 37.28
CA ALA A 9 26.97 -30.47 35.88
C ALA A 9 25.77 -30.60 34.92
N THR A 10 24.76 -31.39 35.30
CA THR A 10 23.53 -31.57 34.50
C THR A 10 22.72 -30.28 34.46
N LYS A 11 22.66 -29.55 35.58
CA LYS A 11 22.00 -28.24 35.66
C LYS A 11 22.69 -27.19 34.76
N ILE A 12 24.01 -27.07 34.85
CA ILE A 12 24.81 -26.16 34.01
C ILE A 12 24.62 -26.49 32.52
N TRP A 13 24.60 -27.78 32.16
CA TRP A 13 24.39 -28.20 30.78
C TRP A 13 22.99 -27.86 30.26
N ASN A 14 21.96 -28.00 31.11
CA ASN A 14 20.60 -27.60 30.79
C ASN A 14 20.45 -26.08 30.67
N ASP A 15 21.11 -25.31 31.53
CA ASP A 15 21.12 -23.84 31.49
C ASP A 15 21.80 -23.32 30.22
N ILE A 16 22.92 -23.94 29.79
CA ILE A 16 23.60 -23.61 28.53
C ILE A 16 22.70 -23.93 27.33
N LYS A 17 22.05 -25.10 27.31
CA LYS A 17 21.08 -25.46 26.24
C LYS A 17 19.90 -24.50 26.19
N ALA A 18 19.37 -24.10 27.35
CA ALA A 18 18.28 -23.14 27.44
C ALA A 18 18.71 -21.78 26.88
N GLY A 19 19.88 -21.27 27.26
CA GLY A 19 20.42 -20.01 26.76
C GLY A 19 20.65 -20.00 25.24
N LEU A 20 21.19 -21.10 24.69
CA LEU A 20 21.36 -21.26 23.24
C LEU A 20 20.02 -21.30 22.51
N LYS A 21 19.03 -22.03 23.03
CA LYS A 21 17.68 -22.08 22.46
C LYS A 21 17.01 -20.70 22.49
N THR A 22 17.11 -19.98 23.61
CA THR A 22 16.58 -18.62 23.75
C THR A 22 17.25 -17.65 22.77
N GLY A 23 18.57 -17.72 22.61
CA GLY A 23 19.31 -16.88 21.66
C GLY A 23 18.93 -17.17 20.20
N PHE A 24 18.78 -18.44 19.84
CA PHE A 24 18.31 -18.85 18.52
C PHE A 24 16.86 -18.40 18.26
N ASP A 25 15.97 -18.58 19.23
CA ASP A 25 14.56 -18.16 19.12
C ASP A 25 14.43 -16.63 19.04
N ALA A 26 15.25 -15.87 19.79
CA ALA A 26 15.30 -14.41 19.70
C ALA A 26 15.79 -13.93 18.33
N THR A 27 16.83 -14.56 17.79
CA THR A 27 17.36 -14.27 16.46
C THR A 27 16.32 -14.57 15.37
N LYS A 28 15.68 -15.73 15.44
CA LYS A 28 14.60 -16.12 14.51
C LYS A 28 13.43 -15.13 14.57
N LYS A 29 12.99 -14.73 15.77
CA LYS A 29 11.95 -13.71 15.94
C LYS A 29 12.37 -12.35 15.37
N GLY A 30 13.61 -11.93 15.59
CA GLY A 30 14.16 -10.68 15.03
C GLY A 30 14.18 -10.68 13.50
N LEU A 31 14.69 -11.75 12.89
CA LEU A 31 14.67 -11.92 11.43
C LEU A 31 13.24 -11.98 10.87
N SER A 32 12.33 -12.72 11.50
CA SER A 32 10.93 -12.78 11.06
C SER A 32 10.25 -11.42 11.14
N LYS A 33 10.49 -10.64 12.19
CA LYS A 33 9.94 -9.28 12.34
C LYS A 33 10.54 -8.29 11.33
N ALA A 34 11.83 -8.40 11.05
CA ALA A 34 12.49 -7.60 10.02
C ALA A 34 11.94 -7.95 8.62
N GLY A 35 11.81 -9.24 8.30
CA GLY A 35 11.23 -9.70 7.05
C GLY A 35 9.78 -9.24 6.86
N SER A 36 8.94 -9.38 7.89
CA SER A 36 7.55 -8.92 7.82
C SER A 36 7.46 -7.40 7.62
N THR A 37 8.31 -6.64 8.30
CA THR A 37 8.36 -5.17 8.16
C THR A 37 8.78 -4.76 6.75
N ILE A 38 9.84 -5.35 6.19
CA ILE A 38 10.30 -5.07 4.81
C ILE A 38 9.21 -5.42 3.79
N GLN A 39 8.54 -6.55 3.98
CA GLN A 39 7.43 -6.95 3.11
C GLN A 39 6.27 -5.96 3.18
N THR A 40 5.88 -5.50 4.38
CA THR A 40 4.87 -4.45 4.54
C THR A 40 5.27 -3.14 3.87
N TYR A 41 6.53 -2.71 3.99
CA TYR A 41 7.01 -1.51 3.29
C TYR A 41 7.01 -1.67 1.77
N SER A 42 7.37 -2.85 1.26
CA SER A 42 7.30 -3.17 -0.16
C SER A 42 5.87 -3.09 -0.67
N ASP A 43 4.93 -3.72 0.03
CA ASP A 43 3.51 -3.74 -0.33
C ASP A 43 2.90 -2.32 -0.30
N LEU A 44 3.21 -1.53 0.72
CA LEU A 44 2.81 -0.11 0.79
C LEU A 44 3.42 0.72 -0.34
N GLY A 45 4.67 0.44 -0.73
CA GLY A 45 5.32 1.08 -1.87
C GLY A 45 4.59 0.83 -3.19
N VAL A 46 4.15 -0.42 -3.43
CA VAL A 46 3.32 -0.77 -4.59
C VAL A 46 2.00 0.01 -4.56
N VAL A 47 1.31 0.03 -3.41
CA VAL A 47 0.05 0.78 -3.25
C VAL A 47 0.25 2.28 -3.51
N GLN A 48 1.38 2.86 -3.09
CA GLN A 48 1.71 4.26 -3.35
C GLN A 48 1.95 4.54 -4.83
N LEU A 49 2.64 3.65 -5.54
CA LEU A 49 2.83 3.75 -6.99
C LEU A 49 1.50 3.64 -7.74
N GLU A 50 0.66 2.67 -7.38
CA GLU A 50 -0.68 2.55 -7.98
C GLU A 50 -1.51 3.81 -7.74
N LYS A 51 -1.50 4.35 -6.52
CA LYS A 51 -2.19 5.61 -6.20
C LYS A 51 -1.72 6.73 -7.12
N LYS A 52 -0.41 6.88 -7.31
CA LYS A 52 0.17 7.88 -8.23
C LYS A 52 -0.26 7.69 -9.68
N GLN A 53 -0.40 6.44 -10.13
CA GLN A 53 -0.91 6.15 -11.48
C GLN A 53 -2.37 6.60 -11.62
N PHE A 54 -3.23 6.30 -10.64
CA PHE A 54 -4.62 6.75 -10.66
C PHE A 54 -4.76 8.26 -10.51
N GLU A 55 -3.95 8.92 -9.69
CA GLU A 55 -3.88 10.39 -9.61
C GLU A 55 -3.52 11.01 -10.98
N SER A 56 -2.56 10.41 -11.69
CA SER A 56 -2.18 10.86 -13.03
C SER A 56 -3.31 10.68 -14.04
N LYS A 57 -3.99 9.52 -14.04
CA LYS A 57 -5.17 9.27 -14.88
C LYS A 57 -6.31 10.24 -14.58
N LEU A 58 -6.58 10.50 -13.30
CA LEU A 58 -7.59 11.46 -12.86
C LEU A 58 -7.27 12.88 -13.36
N LYS A 59 -6.01 13.31 -13.22
CA LYS A 59 -5.56 14.62 -13.74
C LYS A 59 -5.77 14.73 -15.25
N LYS A 60 -5.46 13.67 -16.00
CA LYS A 60 -5.70 13.62 -17.45
C LYS A 60 -7.18 13.71 -17.79
N ALA A 61 -8.04 12.97 -17.10
CA ALA A 61 -9.49 13.00 -17.34
C ALA A 61 -10.08 14.40 -17.08
N TYR A 62 -9.64 15.09 -16.01
CA TYR A 62 -10.03 16.48 -15.77
C TYR A 62 -9.53 17.43 -16.87
N ALA A 63 -8.29 17.26 -17.34
CA ALA A 63 -7.75 18.07 -18.42
C ALA A 63 -8.56 17.86 -19.72
N SER A 64 -8.83 16.62 -20.09
CA SER A 64 -9.64 16.29 -21.28
C SER A 64 -11.06 16.85 -21.18
N LEU A 65 -11.69 16.83 -20.01
CA LEU A 65 -12.99 17.47 -19.80
C LEU A 65 -12.92 19.00 -19.98
N GLY A 66 -11.86 19.63 -19.47
CA GLY A 66 -11.63 21.06 -19.66
C GLY A 66 -11.41 21.42 -21.14
N GLU A 67 -10.55 20.68 -21.84
CA GLU A 67 -10.29 20.85 -23.27
C GLU A 67 -11.58 20.69 -24.09
N PHE A 68 -12.37 19.66 -23.80
CA PHE A 68 -13.65 19.43 -24.44
C PHE A 68 -14.64 20.57 -24.20
N ALA A 69 -14.77 21.01 -22.95
CA ALA A 69 -15.65 22.11 -22.57
C ALA A 69 -15.25 23.41 -23.30
N VAL A 70 -13.96 23.76 -23.33
CA VAL A 70 -13.47 24.95 -24.04
C VAL A 70 -13.75 24.84 -25.54
N SER A 71 -13.47 23.69 -26.15
CA SER A 71 -13.73 23.45 -27.58
C SER A 71 -15.21 23.65 -27.94
N LYS A 72 -16.12 23.10 -27.13
CA LYS A 72 -17.57 23.25 -27.33
C LYS A 72 -18.06 24.69 -27.12
N LEU A 73 -17.61 25.34 -26.05
CA LEU A 73 -18.10 26.66 -25.67
C LEU A 73 -17.56 27.79 -26.55
N THR A 74 -16.42 27.58 -27.21
CA THR A 74 -15.81 28.57 -28.12
C THR A 74 -16.28 28.40 -29.58
N ALA A 75 -17.05 27.35 -29.89
CA ALA A 75 -17.59 27.13 -31.22
C ALA A 75 -18.62 28.21 -31.61
N LYS A 76 -18.65 28.59 -32.90
CA LYS A 76 -19.46 29.71 -33.44
C LYS A 76 -20.99 29.55 -33.30
N ASN A 77 -21.46 28.40 -32.81
CA ASN A 77 -22.84 28.08 -32.42
C ASN A 77 -22.81 27.10 -31.23
N ALA A 78 -22.15 27.50 -30.14
CA ALA A 78 -21.97 26.64 -28.97
C ALA A 78 -23.32 26.16 -28.40
N ALA A 79 -23.56 24.85 -28.50
CA ALA A 79 -24.65 24.21 -27.77
C ALA A 79 -24.31 24.18 -26.27
N PRO A 80 -25.32 24.21 -25.37
CA PRO A 80 -25.09 24.04 -23.94
C PRO A 80 -24.35 22.73 -23.67
N LEU A 81 -23.29 22.78 -22.87
CA LEU A 81 -22.60 21.60 -22.39
C LEU A 81 -23.46 20.94 -21.29
N THR A 82 -23.76 19.67 -21.45
CA THR A 82 -24.61 18.91 -20.52
C THR A 82 -23.90 17.66 -20.03
N ALA A 83 -24.27 17.17 -18.84
CA ALA A 83 -23.74 15.91 -18.32
C ALA A 83 -24.19 14.69 -19.14
N SER A 84 -25.21 14.85 -19.99
CA SER A 84 -25.74 13.80 -20.86
C SER A 84 -25.02 13.71 -22.20
N ASP A 85 -24.14 14.67 -22.53
CA ASP A 85 -23.29 14.59 -23.71
C ASP A 85 -22.43 13.32 -23.60
N PRO A 86 -22.41 12.42 -24.60
CA PRO A 86 -21.74 11.12 -24.48
C PRO A 86 -20.28 11.22 -24.04
N GLU A 87 -19.53 12.18 -24.61
CA GLU A 87 -18.13 12.44 -24.29
C GLU A 87 -17.96 12.99 -22.86
N VAL A 88 -18.87 13.85 -22.39
CA VAL A 88 -18.86 14.38 -21.02
C VAL A 88 -19.22 13.27 -20.03
N ALA A 89 -20.24 12.46 -20.33
CA ALA A 89 -20.68 11.36 -19.50
C ALA A 89 -19.57 10.31 -19.31
N GLU A 90 -18.83 9.99 -20.36
CA GLU A 90 -17.68 9.08 -20.30
C GLU A 90 -16.55 9.66 -19.43
N LEU A 91 -16.19 10.93 -19.63
CA LEU A 91 -15.17 11.61 -18.82
C LEU A 91 -15.56 11.69 -17.33
N LEU A 92 -16.84 11.98 -17.03
CA LEU A 92 -17.34 12.02 -15.66
C LEU A 92 -17.34 10.63 -15.01
N LYS A 93 -17.65 9.58 -15.77
CA LYS A 93 -17.56 8.19 -15.31
C LYS A 93 -16.11 7.84 -14.96
N ASP A 94 -15.16 8.20 -15.82
CA ASP A 94 -13.73 7.99 -15.59
C ASP A 94 -13.22 8.75 -14.36
N ILE A 95 -13.58 10.03 -14.22
CA ILE A 95 -13.26 10.85 -13.05
C ILE A 95 -13.79 10.17 -11.77
N SER A 96 -15.04 9.71 -11.79
CA SER A 96 -15.65 9.02 -10.64
C SER A 96 -14.91 7.73 -10.29
N ASN A 97 -14.58 6.92 -11.30
CA ASN A 97 -13.87 5.65 -11.10
C ASN A 97 -12.46 5.87 -10.55
N TYR A 98 -11.66 6.75 -11.16
CA TYR A 98 -10.30 7.03 -10.70
C TYR A 98 -10.31 7.67 -9.30
N SER A 99 -11.27 8.54 -8.99
CA SER A 99 -11.40 9.12 -7.65
C SER A 99 -11.67 8.06 -6.58
N LYS A 100 -12.51 7.06 -6.88
CA LYS A 100 -12.75 5.92 -5.98
C LYS A 100 -11.49 5.08 -5.78
N GLU A 101 -10.76 4.79 -6.85
CA GLU A 101 -9.52 4.01 -6.79
C GLU A 101 -8.41 4.74 -6.01
N VAL A 102 -8.30 6.06 -6.13
CA VAL A 102 -7.40 6.89 -5.30
C VAL A 102 -7.82 6.83 -3.83
N ALA A 103 -9.11 7.03 -3.53
CA ALA A 103 -9.61 7.00 -2.16
C ALA A 103 -9.41 5.63 -1.49
N LYS A 104 -9.59 4.53 -2.24
CA LYS A 104 -9.33 3.16 -1.76
C LYS A 104 -7.88 2.98 -1.33
N ARG A 105 -6.93 3.44 -2.13
CA ARG A 105 -5.49 3.33 -1.83
C ARG A 105 -5.05 4.28 -0.73
N ASP A 106 -5.66 5.47 -0.67
CA ASP A 106 -5.41 6.42 0.41
C ASP A 106 -5.84 5.86 1.77
N LYS A 107 -6.94 5.09 1.82
CA LYS A 107 -7.35 4.37 3.04
C LYS A 107 -6.35 3.29 3.43
N ILE A 108 -5.81 2.54 2.47
CA ILE A 108 -4.81 1.48 2.73
C ILE A 108 -3.51 2.08 3.26
N LEU A 109 -3.04 3.20 2.70
CA LEU A 109 -1.80 3.86 3.13
C LEU A 109 -1.90 4.57 4.48
N LYS A 110 -3.12 4.84 4.95
CA LYS A 110 -3.41 5.50 6.24
C LYS A 110 -3.86 4.53 7.34
N ALA A 111 -4.07 3.26 6.99
CA ALA A 111 -4.43 2.18 7.92
C ALA A 111 -3.20 1.68 8.66
#